data_AF-A0A6P7FUK0-F1
#
_entry.id   AF-A0A6P7FUK0-F1
#
_cell.length_a   1.000
_cell.length_b   1.000
_cell.length_c   1.000
_cell.angle_alpha   90.00
_cell.angle_beta   90.00
_cell.angle_gamma   90.00
#
_symmetry.space_group_name_H-M   'P 1'
#
loop_
_entity.id
_entity.type
_entity.pdbx_description
1 polymer ?
#
loop_
_entity_poly.entity_id
_entity_poly.type
_entity_poly.pdbx_seq_one_letter_code
_entity_poly.pdbx_strand_id
1 'polypeptide(L)'
;MDRERRKEVSLRSKEELPYLGLLLISTLVSFVFSEGGEKIEEQCRQIHIAAQQFKWYYWNKSNRQLLLMFLILTQHPISVTCHGFATQNRTLLLKVCRMIHAYITYIQSSATN
;
A
#
# COMPACT_ATOMS: atom_id res chain seq x y z
N MET A 1 -41.79 21.28 -10.93
CA MET A 1 -40.40 21.70 -10.66
C MET A 1 -39.68 20.78 -9.66
N ASP A 2 -40.25 20.44 -8.50
CA ASP A 2 -39.60 19.53 -7.52
C ASP A 2 -39.48 18.06 -7.96
N ARG A 3 -40.32 17.59 -8.89
CA ARG A 3 -40.22 16.22 -9.43
C ARG A 3 -39.02 16.05 -10.37
N GLU A 4 -38.70 17.06 -11.15
CA GLU A 4 -37.57 17.08 -12.08
C GLU A 4 -36.25 17.21 -11.29
N ARG A 5 -36.19 18.09 -10.29
CA ARG A 5 -35.04 18.18 -9.37
C ARG A 5 -34.75 16.87 -8.64
N ARG A 6 -35.79 16.13 -8.19
CA ARG A 6 -35.61 14.81 -7.57
C ARG A 6 -35.08 13.76 -8.55
N LYS A 7 -35.47 13.82 -9.82
CA LYS A 7 -34.96 12.91 -10.85
C LYS A 7 -33.51 13.23 -11.21
N GLU A 8 -33.13 14.51 -11.30
CA GLU A 8 -31.74 14.92 -11.52
C GLU A 8 -30.81 14.49 -10.39
N VAL A 9 -31.22 14.67 -9.12
CA VAL A 9 -30.45 14.19 -7.96
C VAL A 9 -30.36 12.65 -7.94
N SER A 10 -31.42 11.96 -8.34
CA SER A 10 -31.43 10.49 -8.42
C SER A 10 -30.56 9.94 -9.55
N LEU A 11 -30.55 10.60 -10.71
CA LEU A 11 -29.70 10.26 -11.86
C LEU A 11 -28.23 10.50 -11.52
N ARG A 12 -27.89 11.66 -10.97
CA ARG A 12 -26.54 11.99 -10.50
C ARG A 12 -26.05 10.99 -9.44
N SER A 13 -26.90 10.63 -8.47
CA SER A 13 -26.55 9.63 -7.46
C SER A 13 -26.28 8.22 -8.04
N LYS A 14 -27.01 7.82 -9.09
CA LYS A 14 -26.78 6.55 -9.79
C LYS A 14 -25.50 6.55 -10.63
N GLU A 15 -25.11 7.70 -11.16
CA GLU A 15 -23.87 7.87 -11.94
C GLU A 15 -22.62 7.93 -11.05
N GLU A 16 -22.72 8.44 -9.82
CA GLU A 16 -21.62 8.54 -8.84
C GLU A 16 -21.37 7.24 -8.04
N LEU A 17 -22.39 6.39 -7.90
CA LEU A 17 -22.32 5.07 -7.25
C LEU A 17 -21.22 4.14 -7.80
N PRO A 18 -21.06 3.95 -9.13
CA PRO A 18 -19.99 3.13 -9.68
C PRO A 18 -18.60 3.72 -9.43
N TYR A 19 -18.44 5.04 -9.41
CA TYR A 19 -17.16 5.69 -9.11
C TYR A 19 -16.76 5.50 -7.64
N LEU A 20 -17.71 5.66 -6.71
CA LEU A 20 -17.50 5.35 -5.29
C LEU A 20 -17.15 3.87 -5.06
N GLY A 21 -17.83 2.96 -5.78
CA GLY A 21 -17.52 1.53 -5.74
C GLY A 21 -16.09 1.22 -6.23
N LEU A 22 -15.68 1.81 -7.35
CA LEU A 22 -14.32 1.66 -7.88
C LEU A 22 -13.25 2.19 -6.92
N LEU A 23 -13.49 3.35 -6.30
CA LEU A 23 -12.58 3.91 -5.30
C LEU A 23 -12.45 3.04 -4.05
N LEU A 24 -13.56 2.47 -3.57
CA LEU A 24 -13.55 1.55 -2.44
C LEU A 24 -12.77 0.27 -2.78
N ILE A 25 -13.02 -0.32 -3.95
CA ILE A 25 -12.32 -1.52 -4.41
C ILE A 25 -10.83 -1.24 -4.58
N SER A 26 -10.44 -0.13 -5.22
CA SER A 26 -9.03 0.23 -5.42
C SER A 26 -8.31 0.44 -4.09
N THR A 27 -8.99 1.04 -3.11
CA THR A 27 -8.44 1.27 -1.77
C THR A 27 -8.25 -0.06 -1.02
N LEU A 28 -9.23 -0.96 -1.09
CA LEU A 28 -9.13 -2.30 -0.48
C LEU A 28 -8.01 -3.14 -1.09
N VAL A 29 -7.88 -3.15 -2.42
CA VAL A 29 -6.79 -3.86 -3.11
C VAL A 29 -5.43 -3.29 -2.68
N SER A 30 -5.31 -1.96 -2.64
CA SER A 30 -4.07 -1.29 -2.19
C SER A 30 -3.74 -1.61 -0.73
N PHE A 31 -4.75 -1.74 0.13
CA PHE A 31 -4.62 -2.11 1.53
C PHE A 31 -4.11 -3.54 1.71
N VAL A 32 -4.76 -4.52 1.08
CA VAL A 32 -4.37 -5.94 1.15
C VAL A 32 -2.94 -6.12 0.67
N PHE A 33 -2.60 -5.44 -0.41
CA PHE A 33 -1.28 -5.56 -1.02
C PHE A 33 -0.19 -4.84 -0.20
N SER A 34 -0.51 -3.72 0.47
CA SER A 34 0.39 -3.08 1.44
C SER A 34 0.66 -3.93 2.67
N GLU A 35 -0.38 -4.53 3.26
CA GLU A 35 -0.23 -5.42 4.42
C GLU A 35 0.55 -6.70 4.04
N GLY A 36 0.34 -7.20 2.82
CA GLY A 36 1.11 -8.32 2.25
C GLY A 36 2.59 -7.97 2.09
N GLY A 37 2.89 -6.81 1.49
CA GLY A 37 4.25 -6.32 1.31
C GLY A 37 5.00 -6.15 2.63
N GLU A 38 4.36 -5.54 3.64
CA GLU A 38 4.95 -5.32 4.96
C GLU A 38 5.25 -6.64 5.69
N LYS A 39 4.36 -7.64 5.58
CA LYS A 39 4.62 -8.98 6.14
C LYS A 39 5.79 -9.67 5.45
N ILE A 40 5.90 -9.59 4.12
CA ILE A 40 6.99 -10.20 3.37
C ILE A 40 8.32 -9.53 3.77
N GLU A 41 8.34 -8.21 3.85
CA GLU A 41 9.52 -7.44 4.28
C GLU A 41 9.96 -7.83 5.70
N GLU A 42 9.01 -7.94 6.64
CA GLU A 42 9.32 -8.37 8.01
C GLU A 42 9.87 -9.81 8.05
N GLN A 43 9.29 -10.74 7.29
CA GLN A 43 9.81 -12.12 7.21
C GLN A 43 11.23 -12.15 6.61
N CYS A 44 11.49 -11.39 5.55
CA CYS A 44 12.84 -11.25 4.99
C CYS A 44 13.84 -10.72 6.02
N ARG A 45 13.46 -9.73 6.83
CA ARG A 45 14.29 -9.18 7.91
C ARG A 45 14.59 -10.22 8.98
N GLN A 46 13.59 -11.00 9.41
CA GLN A 46 13.77 -12.06 10.39
C GLN A 46 14.73 -13.15 9.87
N ILE A 47 14.57 -13.53 8.61
CA ILE A 47 15.47 -14.49 7.94
C ILE A 47 16.90 -13.94 7.89
N HIS A 48 17.09 -12.66 7.57
CA HIS A 48 18.40 -12.02 7.55
C HIS A 48 19.09 -12.09 8.92
N ILE A 49 18.36 -11.74 9.99
CA ILE A 49 18.87 -11.78 11.36
C ILE A 49 19.24 -13.23 11.75
N ALA A 50 18.39 -14.20 11.44
CA ALA A 50 18.66 -15.61 11.70
C ALA A 50 19.90 -16.11 10.93
N ALA A 51 20.06 -15.69 9.67
CA ALA A 51 21.21 -16.05 8.84
C ALA A 51 22.53 -15.50 9.40
N GLN A 52 22.52 -14.30 9.98
CA GLN A 52 23.68 -13.71 10.64
C GLN A 52 24.12 -14.46 11.90
N GLN A 53 23.18 -15.12 12.61
CA GLN A 53 23.46 -15.88 13.83
C GLN A 53 24.07 -17.27 13.57
N PHE A 54 24.14 -17.72 12.31
CA PHE A 54 24.77 -18.99 12.00
C PHE A 54 26.28 -18.98 12.29
N LYS A 55 26.80 -20.13 12.74
CA LYS A 55 28.24 -20.36 12.95
C LYS A 55 28.96 -20.59 11.61
N TRP A 56 28.89 -19.59 10.72
CA TRP A 56 29.40 -19.61 9.35
C TRP A 56 30.89 -19.96 9.24
N TYR A 57 31.66 -19.71 10.30
CA TYR A 57 33.08 -20.00 10.39
C TYR A 57 33.42 -21.49 10.48
N TYR A 58 32.46 -22.38 10.77
CA TYR A 58 32.64 -23.83 10.67
C TYR A 58 32.22 -24.41 9.31
N TRP A 59 31.64 -23.60 8.42
CA TRP A 59 31.09 -24.09 7.15
C TRP A 59 32.15 -24.22 6.07
N ASN A 60 31.90 -25.10 5.10
CA ASN A 60 32.73 -25.26 3.92
C ASN A 60 32.62 -24.02 2.99
N LYS A 61 33.60 -23.80 2.11
CA LYS A 61 33.70 -22.58 1.28
C LYS A 61 32.44 -22.33 0.43
N SER A 62 31.88 -23.40 -0.15
CA SER A 62 30.65 -23.34 -0.95
C SER A 62 29.44 -22.84 -0.14
N ASN A 63 29.25 -23.39 1.06
CA ASN A 63 28.12 -23.03 1.93
C ASN A 63 28.24 -21.59 2.46
N ARG A 64 29.46 -21.09 2.68
CA ARG A 64 29.69 -19.68 3.03
C ARG A 64 29.31 -18.73 1.90
N GLN A 65 29.63 -19.08 0.65
CA GLN A 65 29.23 -18.28 -0.52
C GLN A 65 27.72 -18.24 -0.68
N LEU A 66 27.04 -19.37 -0.47
CA LEU A 66 25.57 -19.44 -0.50
C LEU A 66 24.94 -18.58 0.60
N LEU A 67 25.48 -18.62 1.83
CA LEU A 67 25.04 -17.75 2.92
C LEU A 67 25.21 -16.26 2.58
N LEU A 68 26.35 -15.88 2.01
CA LEU A 68 26.62 -14.50 1.58
C LEU A 68 25.63 -14.03 0.51
N MET A 69 25.36 -14.86 -0.51
CA MET A 69 24.34 -14.58 -1.52
C MET A 69 22.97 -14.38 -0.89
N PHE A 70 22.61 -15.23 0.08
CA PHE A 70 21.34 -15.15 0.78
C PHE A 70 21.22 -13.89 1.66
N LEU A 71 22.32 -13.49 2.32
CA LEU A 71 22.38 -12.25 3.08
C LEU A 71 22.18 -11.02 2.19
N ILE A 72 22.86 -10.97 1.04
CA ILE A 72 22.73 -9.88 0.08
C ILE A 72 21.30 -9.80 -0.48
N LEU A 73 20.69 -10.94 -0.78
CA LEU A 73 19.32 -11.01 -1.29
C LEU A 73 18.30 -10.51 -0.26
N THR A 74 18.49 -10.88 1.01
CA THR A 74 17.58 -10.47 2.11
C THR A 74 17.81 -9.06 2.60
N GLN A 75 18.99 -8.46 2.35
CA GLN A 75 19.31 -7.07 2.68
C GLN A 75 18.52 -6.06 1.84
N HIS A 76 18.13 -6.45 0.63
CA HIS A 76 17.21 -5.67 -0.20
C HIS A 76 15.81 -6.26 -0.05
N PRO A 77 15.02 -5.81 0.94
CA PRO A 77 13.65 -6.29 1.06
C PRO A 77 12.95 -6.07 -0.28
N ILE A 78 12.14 -7.04 -0.67
CA ILE A 78 11.30 -6.98 -1.86
C ILE A 78 10.23 -5.91 -1.57
N SER A 79 10.63 -4.65 -1.69
CA SER A 79 9.71 -3.54 -1.64
C SER A 79 8.96 -3.59 -2.97
N VAL A 80 7.68 -3.95 -2.90
CA VAL A 80 6.86 -3.90 -4.09
C VAL A 80 6.64 -2.44 -4.42
N THR A 81 7.49 -1.94 -5.30
CA THR A 81 7.45 -0.58 -5.79
C THR A 81 6.50 -0.57 -6.97
N CYS A 82 5.34 0.06 -6.80
CA CYS A 82 4.50 0.35 -7.94
C CYS A 82 5.18 1.47 -8.73
N HIS A 83 5.89 1.09 -9.80
CA HIS A 83 6.47 2.00 -10.79
C HIS A 83 7.39 3.10 -10.21
N GLY A 84 8.20 2.77 -9.19
CA GLY A 84 9.23 3.66 -8.64
C GLY A 84 8.75 4.91 -7.88
N PHE A 85 7.45 5.21 -7.87
CA PHE A 85 6.88 6.41 -7.24
C PHE A 85 6.26 6.15 -5.87
N ALA A 86 5.79 4.93 -5.64
CA ALA A 86 5.02 4.56 -4.47
C ALA A 86 5.61 3.28 -3.86
N THR A 87 6.48 3.44 -2.86
CA THR A 87 6.86 2.34 -1.98
C THR A 87 5.61 1.95 -1.20
N GLN A 88 4.99 0.83 -1.56
CA GLN A 88 3.71 0.41 -1.02
C GLN A 88 3.84 0.08 0.47
N ASN A 89 3.58 1.09 1.29
CA ASN A 89 3.80 1.12 2.73
C ASN A 89 2.59 1.81 3.36
N ARG A 90 2.21 1.45 4.59
CA ARG A 90 1.14 2.07 5.40
C ARG A 90 1.15 3.61 5.36
N THR A 91 2.32 4.22 5.20
CA THR A 91 2.47 5.68 5.05
C THR A 91 1.78 6.26 3.79
N LEU A 92 1.66 5.51 2.69
CA LEU A 92 0.93 5.95 1.49
C LEU A 92 -0.57 5.93 1.69
N LEU A 93 -1.11 4.88 2.33
CA LEU A 93 -2.54 4.83 2.64
C LEU A 93 -2.95 6.02 3.49
N LEU A 94 -2.18 6.34 4.53
CA LEU A 94 -2.42 7.51 5.37
C LEU A 94 -2.33 8.83 4.60
N LYS A 95 -1.43 8.94 3.61
CA LYS A 95 -1.35 10.11 2.72
C LYS A 95 -2.59 10.23 1.83
N VAL A 96 -3.07 9.12 1.26
CA VAL A 96 -4.29 9.11 0.44
C VAL A 96 -5.51 9.50 1.29
N CYS A 97 -5.68 8.91 2.48
CA CYS A 97 -6.77 9.27 3.39
C CYS A 97 -6.72 10.75 3.80
N ARG A 98 -5.53 11.30 4.06
CA ARG A 98 -5.35 12.73 4.36
C ARG A 98 -5.71 13.62 3.16
N MET A 99 -5.36 13.21 1.95
CA MET A 99 -5.69 13.95 0.73
C MET A 99 -7.21 13.97 0.50
N ILE A 100 -7.87 12.82 0.69
CA ILE A 100 -9.34 12.71 0.60
C ILE A 100 -10.01 13.59 1.65
N HIS A 101 -9.54 13.53 2.90
CA HIS A 101 -10.08 14.36 3.97
C HIS A 101 -9.92 15.86 3.66
N ALA A 102 -8.73 16.28 3.20
CA ALA A 102 -8.48 17.66 2.80
C ALA A 102 -9.41 18.11 1.66
N TYR A 103 -9.66 17.24 0.68
CA TYR A 103 -10.59 17.52 -0.42
C TYR A 103 -12.03 17.70 0.08
N ILE A 104 -12.52 16.82 0.97
CA ILE A 104 -13.85 16.94 1.57
C ILE A 104 -13.96 18.24 2.36
N THR A 105 -12.97 18.55 3.19
CA THR A 105 -12.93 19.79 3.99
C THR A 105 -12.93 21.04 3.09
N TYR A 106 -12.18 21.01 1.98
CA TYR A 106 -12.16 22.12 1.02
C TYR A 106 -13.54 22.37 0.39
N ILE A 107 -14.23 21.31 -0.03
CA ILE A 107 -15.59 21.44 -0.56
C ILE A 107 -16.52 22.05 0.50
N GLN A 108 -16.45 21.57 1.74
CA GLN A 108 -17.26 22.10 2.84
C GLN A 108 -16.98 23.59 3.12
N SER A 109 -15.71 24.02 3.09
CA SER A 109 -15.38 25.43 3.31
C SER A 109 -15.88 26.31 2.16
N SER A 110 -15.79 25.82 0.91
CA SER A 110 -16.27 26.57 -0.26
C SER A 110 -17.79 26.73 -0.30
N ALA A 111 -18.54 25.85 0.36
CA ALA A 111 -20.01 25.91 0.46
C ALA A 111 -20.52 26.81 1.60
N THR A 112 -19.62 27.26 2.50
CA THR A 112 -19.96 28.09 3.68
C THR A 112 -19.68 29.59 3.44
N ASN A 113 -19.01 29.94 2.34
CA ASN A 113 -18.82 31.31 1.83
C ASN A 113 -19.85 31.62 0.74
#